data_AF-A0A2J8ADM0-F1
#
_entry.id   AF-A0A2J8ADM0-F1
#
_cell.length_a   1.000
_cell.length_b   1.000
_cell.length_c   1.000
_cell.angle_alpha   90.00
_cell.angle_beta   90.00
_cell.angle_gamma   90.00
#
_symmetry.space_group_name_H-M   'P 1'
#
loop_
_entity.id
_entity.type
_entity.pdbx_description
1 polymer ?
#
loop_
_entity_poly.entity_id
_entity_poly.type
_entity_poly.pdbx_seq_one_letter_code
_entity_poly.pdbx_strand_id
1 'polypeptide(L)'
;PDPQQQDEAASAAVDPSRIWLPELVQRYARSLSCNEVACALRLVNKAAAAQFRGPQDRTVRLSLPVPHHAFVQRWSGVGAMRGLTRAQRWRLVSSTARSGSITNLEVLLALEGHTCFGDGALRAAAGAGQLEVCRWLRQQGCPWDLDPLTLGAAAEGGHQDVCEWLLASGCPWSEEAADKAARGGHVGLMDWLLATGHDLPSGRLLRAAAAGCDLPTLQRLHSMNFAQQLGGASKAMVLASAAGSLTADWRAKVEWLEGQGCPRTAEACAKAAKQPDWRGRLQWLQQRGYPLDGAAAEAAASVGVVDALQYVLESGVALGKHTAMSVACAAAIGGYLAVLQALHARGFDVAAAATAAAGHGHGHLPVVAWLVETLGAEMVLSAGVFALAARSGKMELLAWLHDRGCPWDESVFVAAADTGCEEQLEWLAARGCPMGERGNPYVWAARNGDLAVLTCLQRLGCPLGPNSRRVFVRAIHCRQALPNSCHMLRLQRGLLWLLERVGTVVSWDEVERVVHGDEEHDEELLTWLQAQRM
;
A
#
# COMPACT_ATOMS: atom_id res chain seq x y z
N PRO A 1 53.75 -33.58 62.65
CA PRO A 1 54.07 -32.21 63.09
C PRO A 1 54.17 -31.28 61.87
N ASP A 2 53.09 -30.55 61.59
CA ASP A 2 53.13 -29.24 60.93
C ASP A 2 54.00 -28.25 61.76
N PRO A 3 54.41 -27.05 61.28
CA PRO A 3 54.03 -26.33 60.04
C PRO A 3 55.19 -25.58 59.31
N GLN A 4 54.97 -25.13 58.06
CA GLN A 4 55.13 -23.71 57.68
C GLN A 4 54.62 -23.40 56.26
N GLN A 5 53.74 -22.40 56.20
CA GLN A 5 53.04 -21.79 55.06
C GLN A 5 53.94 -20.86 54.24
N GLN A 6 53.60 -20.65 52.97
CA GLN A 6 53.36 -19.34 52.31
C GLN A 6 53.06 -19.60 50.82
N ASP A 7 51.79 -19.50 50.42
CA ASP A 7 51.19 -18.32 49.76
C ASP A 7 51.41 -18.31 48.24
N GLU A 8 50.44 -18.86 47.50
CA GLU A 8 50.07 -18.33 46.19
C GLU A 8 48.62 -18.71 45.86
N ALA A 9 47.69 -18.04 46.55
CA ALA A 9 46.33 -17.86 46.08
C ALA A 9 46.37 -16.90 44.87
N ALA A 10 46.72 -17.40 43.70
CA ALA A 10 46.54 -16.67 42.45
C ALA A 10 45.06 -16.72 42.04
N SER A 11 44.30 -15.80 42.63
CA SER A 11 43.21 -15.06 41.99
C SER A 11 42.87 -15.52 40.58
N ALA A 12 41.85 -16.38 40.46
CA ALA A 12 41.07 -16.46 39.23
C ALA A 12 40.35 -15.11 39.09
N ALA A 13 41.04 -14.13 38.51
CA ALA A 13 40.48 -12.82 38.20
C ALA A 13 39.23 -13.07 37.35
N VAL A 14 38.07 -12.83 37.95
CA VAL A 14 36.79 -12.78 37.25
C VAL A 14 36.96 -11.76 36.15
N ASP A 15 36.97 -12.23 34.90
CA ASP A 15 37.01 -11.38 33.72
C ASP A 15 35.97 -10.26 33.88
N PRO A 16 36.38 -8.99 34.03
CA PRO A 16 35.47 -7.90 34.34
C PRO A 16 34.47 -7.64 33.20
N SER A 17 34.71 -8.18 31.99
CA SER A 17 33.73 -8.17 30.90
C SER A 17 32.51 -9.08 31.16
N ARG A 18 32.57 -9.94 32.19
CA ARG A 18 31.48 -10.83 32.64
C ARG A 18 30.71 -10.29 33.85
N ILE A 19 31.13 -9.16 34.43
CA ILE A 19 30.42 -8.54 35.57
C ILE A 19 29.34 -7.62 35.01
N TRP A 20 28.17 -8.21 34.75
CA TRP A 20 26.96 -7.45 34.46
C TRP A 20 26.21 -7.21 35.76
N LEU A 21 26.31 -5.98 36.26
CA LEU A 21 25.56 -5.49 37.41
C LEU A 21 24.04 -5.66 37.15
N PRO A 22 23.24 -6.18 38.10
CA PRO A 22 21.78 -6.26 37.97
C PRO A 22 21.12 -4.95 37.49
N GLU A 23 21.71 -3.82 37.87
CA GLU A 23 21.35 -2.47 37.48
C GLU A 23 21.47 -2.24 35.96
N LEU A 24 22.44 -2.88 35.30
CA LEU A 24 22.70 -2.76 33.87
C LEU A 24 21.66 -3.55 33.05
N VAL A 25 21.28 -4.74 33.50
CA VAL A 25 20.18 -5.52 32.92
C VAL A 25 18.86 -4.78 33.08
N GLN A 26 18.60 -4.22 34.27
CA GLN A 26 17.44 -3.36 34.49
C GLN A 26 17.48 -2.10 33.62
N ARG A 27 18.65 -1.49 33.42
CA ARG A 27 18.81 -0.31 32.56
C ARG A 27 18.55 -0.65 31.09
N TYR A 28 19.01 -1.79 30.61
CA TYR A 28 18.70 -2.28 29.26
C TYR A 28 17.21 -2.60 29.10
N ALA A 29 16.61 -3.34 30.04
CA ALA A 29 15.18 -3.62 30.03
C ALA A 29 14.32 -2.34 30.09
N ARG A 30 14.73 -1.33 30.86
CA ARG A 30 14.08 0.00 30.90
C ARG A 30 14.32 0.84 29.65
N SER A 31 15.38 0.54 28.88
CA SER A 31 15.66 1.22 27.61
C SER A 31 14.95 0.59 26.41
N LEU A 32 14.40 -0.62 26.58
CA LEU A 32 13.51 -1.20 25.59
C LEU A 32 12.27 -0.32 25.49
N SER A 33 11.85 -0.06 24.25
CA SER A 33 10.61 0.67 24.04
C SER A 33 9.42 -0.09 24.64
N CYS A 34 8.32 0.59 24.93
CA CYS A 34 7.06 -0.07 25.32
C CYS A 34 6.53 -1.05 24.25
N ASN A 35 7.11 -1.00 23.04
CA ASN A 35 6.80 -1.87 21.91
C ASN A 35 7.64 -3.15 21.90
N GLU A 36 8.58 -3.32 22.83
CA GLU A 36 9.51 -4.45 22.89
C GLU A 36 9.41 -5.13 24.25
N VAL A 37 8.67 -6.24 24.31
CA VAL A 37 8.62 -7.08 25.50
C VAL A 37 9.71 -8.14 25.39
N ALA A 38 10.77 -7.98 26.17
CA ALA A 38 11.77 -9.04 26.30
C ALA A 38 11.19 -10.21 27.10
N CYS A 39 10.78 -11.27 26.40
CA CYS A 39 10.28 -12.49 27.03
C CYS A 39 11.38 -13.23 27.82
N ALA A 40 12.64 -13.07 27.40
CA ALA A 40 13.82 -13.54 28.13
C ALA A 40 15.03 -12.63 27.82
N LEU A 41 15.84 -12.30 28.84
CA LEU A 41 17.16 -11.69 28.68
C LEU A 41 18.20 -12.67 29.22
N ARG A 42 19.04 -13.22 28.33
CA ARG A 42 20.09 -14.18 28.68
C ARG A 42 21.41 -13.75 28.06
N LEU A 43 22.49 -13.85 28.83
CA LEU A 43 23.84 -13.59 28.35
C LEU A 43 24.35 -14.84 27.62
N VAL A 44 24.48 -14.78 26.29
CA VAL A 44 24.90 -15.91 25.47
C VAL A 44 25.99 -15.49 24.49
N ASN A 45 26.96 -16.38 24.26
CA ASN A 45 27.96 -16.18 23.20
C ASN A 45 27.33 -16.38 21.82
N LYS A 46 28.03 -15.98 20.74
CA LYS A 46 27.49 -16.05 19.36
C LYS A 46 27.03 -17.47 18.95
N ALA A 47 27.70 -18.51 19.45
CA ALA A 47 27.35 -19.90 19.17
C ALA A 47 26.04 -20.32 19.86
N ALA A 48 25.83 -19.91 21.11
CA ALA A 48 24.60 -20.16 21.86
C ALA A 48 23.43 -19.29 21.36
N ALA A 49 23.67 -18.05 20.93
CA ALA A 49 22.65 -17.19 20.32
C ALA A 49 22.02 -17.80 19.05
N ALA A 50 22.75 -18.64 18.32
CA ALA A 50 22.21 -19.36 17.17
C ALA A 50 21.22 -20.48 17.57
N GLN A 51 21.34 -21.03 18.78
CA GLN A 51 20.47 -22.09 19.30
C GLN A 51 19.12 -21.55 19.83
N PHE A 52 19.05 -20.27 20.20
CA PHE A 52 17.86 -19.59 20.74
C PHE A 52 17.14 -18.72 19.70
N ARG A 53 17.10 -19.15 18.43
CA ARG A 53 16.29 -18.48 17.38
C ARG A 53 14.87 -19.05 17.26
N GLY A 54 14.47 -19.89 18.21
CA GLY A 54 13.15 -20.53 18.24
C GLY A 54 12.02 -19.51 18.45
N PRO A 55 10.77 -19.86 18.11
CA PRO A 55 9.61 -18.97 18.27
C PRO A 55 9.41 -18.47 19.71
N GLN A 56 9.77 -19.28 20.72
CA GLN A 56 9.68 -18.94 22.14
C GLN A 56 10.74 -17.94 22.64
N ASP A 57 11.82 -17.72 21.88
CA ASP A 57 12.94 -16.84 22.25
C ASP A 57 12.87 -15.48 21.53
N ARG A 58 11.75 -15.20 20.83
CA ARG A 58 11.54 -13.97 20.06
C ARG A 58 10.97 -12.86 20.94
N THR A 59 11.45 -11.64 20.73
CA THR A 59 10.80 -10.43 21.22
C THR A 59 9.42 -10.31 20.58
N VAL A 60 8.38 -10.21 21.40
CA VAL A 60 7.03 -9.90 20.92
C VAL A 60 6.92 -8.39 20.80
N ARG A 61 6.66 -7.91 19.59
CA ARG A 61 6.30 -6.51 19.37
C ARG A 61 4.79 -6.35 19.50
N LEU A 62 4.36 -5.79 20.62
CA LEU A 62 2.98 -5.32 20.77
C LEU A 62 2.81 -4.11 19.84
N SER A 63 1.70 -4.07 19.10
CA SER A 63 1.38 -3.03 18.12
C SER A 63 0.94 -1.73 18.81
N LEU A 64 1.81 -1.16 19.64
CA LEU A 64 1.67 0.18 20.19
C LEU A 64 2.33 1.21 19.26
N PRO A 65 1.91 2.48 19.32
CA PRO A 65 2.51 3.54 18.52
C PRO A 65 4.01 3.65 18.76
N VAL A 66 4.77 4.09 17.74
CA VAL A 66 6.19 4.38 17.93
C VAL A 66 6.33 5.48 18.99
N PRO A 67 7.14 5.28 20.06
CA PRO A 67 7.33 6.30 21.08
C PRO A 67 7.79 7.62 20.45
N HIS A 68 7.22 8.73 20.94
CA HIS A 68 7.42 10.03 20.32
C HIS A 68 8.88 10.43 20.15
N HIS A 69 9.72 10.22 21.17
CA HIS A 69 11.15 10.53 21.10
C HIS A 69 11.89 9.78 19.98
N ALA A 70 11.56 8.49 19.76
CA ALA A 70 12.18 7.67 18.72
C ALA A 70 11.68 8.09 17.32
N PHE A 71 10.40 8.47 17.23
CA PHE A 71 9.82 9.01 16.02
C PHE A 71 10.47 10.33 15.62
N VAL A 72 10.61 11.26 16.57
CA VAL A 72 11.32 12.53 16.40
C VAL A 72 12.76 12.28 15.96
N GLN A 73 13.52 11.43 16.68
CA GLN A 73 14.91 11.13 16.32
C GLN A 73 15.05 10.64 14.87
N ARG A 74 14.08 9.89 14.36
CA ARG A 74 14.09 9.39 12.98
C ARG A 74 13.68 10.43 11.96
N TRP A 75 12.68 11.25 12.25
CA TRP A 75 11.98 12.04 11.24
C TRP A 75 12.19 13.56 11.35
N SER A 76 12.66 14.11 12.47
CA SER A 76 12.78 15.56 12.66
C SER A 76 14.01 16.20 11.99
N GLY A 77 14.87 15.41 11.36
CA GLY A 77 16.07 15.92 10.69
C GLY A 77 15.78 16.55 9.33
N VAL A 78 16.57 17.57 8.96
CA VAL A 78 16.53 18.15 7.60
C VAL A 78 16.85 17.05 6.59
N GLY A 79 15.96 16.85 5.62
CA GLY A 79 16.12 15.80 4.60
C GLY A 79 15.79 14.39 5.09
N ALA A 80 15.17 14.20 6.27
CA ALA A 80 14.80 12.86 6.76
C ALA A 80 13.86 12.09 5.81
N MET A 81 13.08 12.81 5.00
CA MET A 81 12.15 12.24 4.01
C MET A 81 12.73 12.15 2.59
N ARG A 82 13.97 12.59 2.35
CA ARG A 82 14.54 12.71 0.99
C ARG A 82 14.62 11.39 0.23
N GLY A 83 14.82 10.30 0.97
CA GLY A 83 14.87 8.93 0.45
C GLY A 83 13.50 8.28 0.31
N LEU A 84 12.43 8.95 0.75
CA LEU A 84 11.08 8.40 0.66
C LEU A 84 10.37 8.87 -0.60
N THR A 85 9.73 7.94 -1.30
CA THR A 85 8.75 8.30 -2.32
C THR A 85 7.52 8.94 -1.67
N ARG A 86 6.75 9.70 -2.46
CA ARG A 86 5.44 10.23 -2.06
C ARG A 86 4.53 9.14 -1.52
N ALA A 87 4.47 7.98 -2.17
CA ALA A 87 3.66 6.86 -1.68
C ALA A 87 4.13 6.33 -0.31
N GLN A 88 5.45 6.35 -0.04
CA GLN A 88 6.00 5.98 1.27
C GLN A 88 5.72 7.06 2.33
N ARG A 89 5.85 8.34 2.00
CA ARG A 89 5.44 9.46 2.87
C ARG A 89 3.97 9.35 3.27
N TRP A 90 3.10 9.05 2.31
CA TRP A 90 1.67 8.84 2.57
C TRP A 90 1.42 7.64 3.48
N ARG A 91 2.10 6.50 3.23
CA ARG A 91 2.00 5.34 4.13
C ARG A 91 2.49 5.65 5.54
N LEU A 92 3.54 6.45 5.69
CA LEU A 92 4.03 6.89 6.99
C LEU A 92 2.98 7.72 7.73
N VAL A 93 2.40 8.72 7.06
CA VAL A 93 1.30 9.53 7.61
C VAL A 93 0.11 8.65 7.98
N SER A 94 -0.41 7.84 7.05
CA SER A 94 -1.56 6.97 7.30
C SER A 94 -1.32 5.96 8.43
N SER A 95 -0.11 5.41 8.54
CA SER A 95 0.23 4.47 9.62
C SER A 95 0.33 5.18 10.97
N THR A 96 0.85 6.40 10.98
CA THR A 96 0.91 7.24 12.19
C THR A 96 -0.50 7.62 12.64
N ALA A 97 -1.38 8.01 11.70
CA ALA A 97 -2.78 8.30 11.96
C ALA A 97 -3.53 7.08 12.50
N ARG A 98 -3.33 5.90 11.88
CA ARG A 98 -3.88 4.62 12.34
C ARG A 98 -3.45 4.27 13.76
N SER A 99 -2.24 4.66 14.17
CA SER A 99 -1.71 4.38 15.50
C SER A 99 -2.34 5.22 16.62
N GLY A 100 -3.02 6.33 16.30
CA GLY A 100 -3.59 7.21 17.33
C GLY A 100 -2.62 8.28 17.86
N SER A 101 -1.37 8.35 17.37
CA SER A 101 -0.37 9.28 17.89
C SER A 101 -0.44 10.66 17.22
N ILE A 102 -1.18 11.58 17.84
CA ILE A 102 -1.26 13.00 17.41
C ILE A 102 0.11 13.68 17.46
N THR A 103 0.89 13.44 18.53
CA THR A 103 2.23 14.06 18.68
C THR A 103 3.20 13.66 17.57
N ASN A 104 3.12 12.45 17.05
CA ASN A 104 3.92 12.04 15.89
C ASN A 104 3.39 12.63 14.58
N LEU A 105 2.07 12.80 14.45
CA LEU A 105 1.49 13.52 13.31
C LEU A 105 1.93 14.98 13.28
N GLU A 106 1.99 15.67 14.42
CA GLU A 106 2.49 17.05 14.51
C GLU A 106 3.91 17.19 13.96
N VAL A 107 4.79 16.22 14.25
CA VAL A 107 6.14 16.16 13.67
C VAL A 107 6.09 16.07 12.15
N LEU A 108 5.20 15.23 11.60
CA LEU A 108 5.05 15.10 10.15
C LEU A 108 4.47 16.38 9.51
N LEU A 109 3.50 17.04 10.16
CA LEU A 109 2.92 18.29 9.67
C LEU A 109 3.97 19.40 9.54
N ALA A 110 4.84 19.51 10.54
CA ALA A 110 5.91 20.51 10.56
C ALA A 110 6.92 20.32 9.42
N LEU A 111 7.11 19.09 8.95
CA LEU A 111 8.07 18.76 7.88
C LEU A 111 7.52 19.02 6.47
N GLU A 112 6.22 18.83 6.24
CA GLU A 112 5.63 19.00 4.89
C GLU A 112 5.22 20.46 4.59
N GLY A 113 5.46 21.38 5.53
CA GLY A 113 5.20 22.80 5.35
C GLY A 113 3.71 23.12 5.26
N HIS A 114 2.92 22.58 6.21
CA HIS A 114 1.47 22.79 6.34
C HIS A 114 0.64 22.28 5.15
N THR A 115 1.00 21.14 4.56
CA THR A 115 0.06 20.45 3.65
C THR A 115 -0.96 19.65 4.42
N CYS A 116 -2.20 19.67 3.92
CA CYS A 116 -3.25 18.75 4.31
C CYS A 116 -2.67 17.34 4.36
N PHE A 117 -2.67 16.72 5.53
CA PHE A 117 -2.54 15.28 5.62
C PHE A 117 -3.52 14.70 4.61
N GLY A 118 -3.01 14.05 3.57
CA GLY A 118 -3.86 13.65 2.45
C GLY A 118 -5.05 12.81 2.90
N ASP A 119 -6.05 12.67 2.04
CA ASP A 119 -7.34 11.98 2.23
C ASP A 119 -7.18 10.60 2.90
N GLY A 120 -6.04 9.95 2.65
CA GLY A 120 -5.67 8.68 3.25
C GLY A 120 -5.39 8.69 4.77
N ALA A 121 -5.10 9.83 5.40
CA ALA A 121 -4.82 9.93 6.83
C ALA A 121 -6.09 9.84 7.67
N LEU A 122 -7.09 10.66 7.34
CA LEU A 122 -8.40 10.66 8.00
C LEU A 122 -9.08 9.30 7.81
N ARG A 123 -9.09 8.77 6.58
CA ARG A 123 -9.60 7.43 6.30
C ARG A 123 -8.90 6.33 7.10
N ALA A 124 -7.57 6.40 7.25
CA ALA A 124 -6.81 5.41 8.01
C ALA A 124 -7.03 5.49 9.53
N ALA A 125 -7.19 6.70 10.08
CA ALA A 125 -7.59 6.91 11.47
C ALA A 125 -9.02 6.40 11.72
N ALA A 126 -9.94 6.73 10.82
CA ALA A 126 -11.35 6.36 10.92
C ALA A 126 -11.53 4.83 10.89
N GLY A 127 -10.89 4.14 9.95
CA GLY A 127 -10.90 2.68 9.87
C GLY A 127 -10.14 1.96 10.99
N ALA A 128 -9.52 2.68 11.92
CA ALA A 128 -8.90 2.12 13.12
C ALA A 128 -9.50 2.69 14.42
N GLY A 129 -10.61 3.41 14.34
CA GLY A 129 -11.35 3.88 15.51
C GLY A 129 -10.67 5.04 16.26
N GLN A 130 -9.73 5.73 15.62
CA GLN A 130 -8.95 6.79 16.25
C GLN A 130 -9.71 8.12 16.23
N LEU A 131 -10.83 8.20 16.96
CA LEU A 131 -11.74 9.35 16.95
C LEU A 131 -11.04 10.69 17.24
N GLU A 132 -10.14 10.73 18.22
CA GLU A 132 -9.40 11.95 18.57
C GLU A 132 -8.43 12.39 17.47
N VAL A 133 -7.81 11.44 16.76
CA VAL A 133 -7.00 11.76 15.58
C VAL A 133 -7.88 12.29 14.46
N CYS A 134 -9.06 11.70 14.23
CA CYS A 134 -10.00 12.21 13.22
C CYS A 134 -10.43 13.65 13.51
N ARG A 135 -10.75 13.96 14.77
CA ARG A 135 -11.08 15.33 15.22
C ARG A 135 -9.92 16.29 15.01
N TRP A 136 -8.72 15.88 15.41
CA TRP A 136 -7.52 16.68 15.25
C TRP A 136 -7.21 16.95 13.77
N LEU A 137 -7.27 15.94 12.91
CA LEU A 137 -7.06 16.09 11.46
C LEU A 137 -8.06 17.07 10.84
N ARG A 138 -9.33 17.04 11.27
CA ARG A 138 -10.34 18.01 10.83
C ARG A 138 -10.03 19.44 11.29
N GLN A 139 -9.52 19.63 12.51
CA GLN A 139 -9.06 20.95 12.98
C GLN A 139 -7.86 21.48 12.17
N GLN A 140 -6.99 20.59 11.69
CA GLN A 140 -5.88 20.95 10.79
C GLN A 140 -6.33 21.27 9.35
N GLY A 141 -7.64 21.36 9.09
CA GLY A 141 -8.17 21.69 7.77
C GLY A 141 -8.11 20.55 6.76
N CYS A 142 -7.99 19.29 7.20
CA CYS A 142 -8.14 18.15 6.29
C CYS A 142 -9.57 18.18 5.73
N PRO A 143 -9.78 18.29 4.41
CA PRO A 143 -11.11 18.30 3.83
C PRO A 143 -11.82 16.97 4.10
N TRP A 144 -13.16 16.96 4.05
CA TRP A 144 -13.91 15.70 4.11
C TRP A 144 -13.57 14.81 2.90
N ASP A 145 -13.23 15.46 1.80
CA ASP A 145 -13.12 14.98 0.43
C ASP A 145 -14.34 14.18 -0.05
N LEU A 146 -14.70 14.39 -1.31
CA LEU A 146 -15.83 13.76 -2.01
C LEU A 146 -15.60 12.26 -2.28
N ASP A 147 -14.68 11.64 -1.55
CA ASP A 147 -14.45 10.20 -1.55
C ASP A 147 -15.31 9.59 -0.41
N PRO A 148 -16.46 8.98 -0.70
CA PRO A 148 -17.37 8.39 0.28
C PRO A 148 -16.76 7.21 1.08
N LEU A 149 -15.45 6.98 0.97
CA LEU A 149 -14.73 5.88 1.57
C LEU A 149 -14.33 6.11 3.04
N THR A 150 -14.37 7.34 3.58
CA THR A 150 -14.00 7.57 5.01
C THR A 150 -15.04 6.96 5.95
N LEU A 151 -16.34 7.24 5.73
CA LEU A 151 -17.42 6.60 6.48
C LEU A 151 -17.41 5.08 6.28
N GLY A 152 -17.20 4.63 5.03
CA GLY A 152 -17.07 3.21 4.71
C GLY A 152 -15.91 2.52 5.42
N ALA A 153 -14.76 3.19 5.60
CA ALA A 153 -13.62 2.63 6.31
C ALA A 153 -13.89 2.47 7.81
N ALA A 154 -14.50 3.48 8.45
CA ALA A 154 -14.94 3.37 9.84
C ALA A 154 -15.97 2.25 10.03
N ALA A 155 -16.91 2.14 9.09
CA ALA A 155 -17.92 1.09 9.06
C ALA A 155 -17.31 -0.31 8.89
N GLU A 156 -16.35 -0.48 7.98
CA GLU A 156 -15.61 -1.74 7.77
C GLU A 156 -14.84 -2.19 9.01
N GLY A 157 -14.35 -1.25 9.83
CA GLY A 157 -13.69 -1.52 11.11
C GLY A 157 -14.62 -1.62 12.32
N GLY A 158 -15.92 -1.35 12.15
CA GLY A 158 -16.92 -1.47 13.23
C GLY A 158 -16.93 -0.32 14.23
N HIS A 159 -16.38 0.83 13.85
CA HIS A 159 -16.21 1.98 14.75
C HIS A 159 -17.44 2.90 14.71
N GLN A 160 -18.51 2.49 15.39
CA GLN A 160 -19.78 3.22 15.40
C GLN A 160 -19.65 4.66 15.93
N ASP A 161 -18.85 4.87 16.97
CA ASP A 161 -18.55 6.19 17.55
C ASP A 161 -17.93 7.15 16.53
N VAL A 162 -17.02 6.64 15.69
CA VAL A 162 -16.45 7.39 14.58
C VAL A 162 -17.50 7.66 13.50
N CYS A 163 -18.31 6.68 13.12
CA CYS A 163 -19.38 6.88 12.15
C CYS A 163 -20.40 7.95 12.58
N GLU A 164 -20.85 7.91 13.84
CA GLU A 164 -21.74 8.92 14.43
C GLU A 164 -21.12 10.32 14.38
N TRP A 165 -19.84 10.43 14.79
CA TRP A 165 -19.15 11.71 14.74
C TRP A 165 -18.94 12.23 13.32
N LEU A 166 -18.59 11.36 12.36
CA LEU A 166 -18.41 11.74 10.95
C LEU A 166 -19.70 12.35 10.40
N LEU A 167 -20.84 11.69 10.59
CA LEU A 167 -22.13 12.17 10.11
C LEU A 167 -22.57 13.46 10.80
N ALA A 168 -22.40 13.55 12.13
CA ALA A 168 -22.70 14.75 12.89
C ALA A 168 -21.83 15.96 12.46
N SER A 169 -20.63 15.70 11.97
CA SER A 169 -19.68 16.74 11.54
C SER A 169 -19.84 17.13 10.06
N GLY A 170 -20.85 16.61 9.37
CA GLY A 170 -21.16 16.92 7.97
C GLY A 170 -20.34 16.15 6.94
N CYS A 171 -19.80 14.98 7.30
CA CYS A 171 -19.21 14.05 6.32
C CYS A 171 -20.30 13.63 5.31
N PRO A 172 -20.03 13.64 3.99
CA PRO A 172 -20.95 13.13 2.99
C PRO A 172 -21.38 11.69 3.27
N TRP A 173 -22.65 11.38 3.00
CA TRP A 173 -23.15 10.02 3.10
C TRP A 173 -22.47 9.11 2.07
N SER A 174 -22.30 7.84 2.44
CA SER A 174 -21.71 6.83 1.57
C SER A 174 -22.69 5.68 1.38
N GLU A 175 -23.16 5.49 0.15
CA GLU A 175 -24.05 4.37 -0.22
C GLU A 175 -23.41 3.00 0.04
N GLU A 176 -22.07 2.94 0.17
CA GLU A 176 -21.35 1.69 0.46
C GLU A 176 -21.13 1.48 1.97
N ALA A 177 -21.51 2.42 2.85
CA ALA A 177 -21.20 2.31 4.28
C ALA A 177 -21.78 1.04 4.92
N ALA A 178 -23.05 0.72 4.64
CA ALA A 178 -23.69 -0.49 5.13
C ALA A 178 -23.03 -1.76 4.56
N ASP A 179 -22.68 -1.76 3.26
CA ASP A 179 -21.96 -2.85 2.61
C ASP A 179 -20.61 -3.10 3.28
N LYS A 180 -19.90 -2.02 3.64
CA LYS A 180 -18.61 -2.09 4.31
C LYS A 180 -18.72 -2.63 5.74
N ALA A 181 -19.71 -2.18 6.51
CA ALA A 181 -20.02 -2.76 7.82
C ALA A 181 -20.35 -4.26 7.73
N ALA A 182 -21.16 -4.66 6.75
CA ALA A 182 -21.48 -6.06 6.52
C ALA A 182 -20.24 -6.90 6.15
N ARG A 183 -19.33 -6.35 5.34
CA ARG A 183 -18.07 -7.00 4.99
C ARG A 183 -17.16 -7.20 6.21
N GLY A 184 -17.14 -6.24 7.14
CA GLY A 184 -16.45 -6.35 8.43
C GLY A 184 -17.15 -7.27 9.44
N GLY A 185 -18.38 -7.72 9.15
CA GLY A 185 -19.18 -8.54 10.06
C GLY A 185 -19.87 -7.76 11.17
N HIS A 186 -19.95 -6.42 11.06
CA HIS A 186 -20.52 -5.54 12.07
C HIS A 186 -22.03 -5.35 11.85
N VAL A 187 -22.82 -6.40 12.13
CA VAL A 187 -24.26 -6.47 11.86
C VAL A 187 -25.05 -5.31 12.50
N GLY A 188 -24.78 -4.98 13.76
CA GLY A 188 -25.46 -3.88 14.45
C GLY A 188 -25.20 -2.51 13.80
N LEU A 189 -23.95 -2.25 13.41
CA LEU A 189 -23.58 -1.02 12.72
C LEU A 189 -24.17 -0.96 11.31
N MET A 190 -24.21 -2.09 10.59
CA MET A 190 -24.88 -2.21 9.30
C MET A 190 -26.37 -1.86 9.42
N ASP A 191 -27.08 -2.43 10.39
CA ASP A 191 -28.52 -2.15 10.62
C ASP A 191 -28.75 -0.67 10.95
N TRP A 192 -27.88 -0.07 11.77
CA TRP A 192 -27.93 1.36 12.07
C TRP A 192 -27.67 2.24 10.84
N LEU A 193 -26.71 1.88 9.98
CA LEU A 193 -26.42 2.63 8.76
C LEU A 193 -27.59 2.54 7.76
N LEU A 194 -28.19 1.37 7.58
CA LEU A 194 -29.37 1.19 6.72
C LEU A 194 -30.57 2.02 7.20
N ALA A 195 -30.78 2.08 8.52
CA ALA A 195 -31.84 2.90 9.10
C ALA A 195 -31.57 4.40 8.94
N THR A 196 -30.31 4.83 9.06
CA THR A 196 -29.91 6.24 9.04
C THR A 196 -29.85 6.83 7.63
N GLY A 197 -29.31 6.08 6.67
CA GLY A 197 -29.18 6.52 5.27
C GLY A 197 -30.46 6.48 4.47
N HIS A 198 -31.50 5.81 5.01
CA HIS A 198 -32.65 5.36 4.23
C HIS A 198 -32.24 4.54 2.99
N ASP A 199 -31.08 3.89 3.05
CA ASP A 199 -30.53 3.11 1.95
C ASP A 199 -31.35 1.84 1.75
N LEU A 200 -31.70 1.56 0.50
CA LEU A 200 -32.31 0.29 0.15
C LEU A 200 -31.22 -0.79 0.06
N PRO A 201 -31.42 -1.95 0.71
CA PRO A 201 -30.53 -3.10 0.57
C PRO A 201 -30.24 -3.43 -0.89
N SER A 202 -28.95 -3.63 -1.20
CA SER A 202 -28.47 -3.81 -2.57
C SER A 202 -27.85 -5.20 -2.79
N GLY A 203 -27.65 -5.60 -4.05
CA GLY A 203 -26.88 -6.79 -4.37
C GLY A 203 -25.43 -6.75 -3.85
N ARG A 204 -24.86 -5.55 -3.70
CA ARG A 204 -23.53 -5.34 -3.11
C ARG A 204 -23.55 -5.63 -1.60
N LEU A 205 -24.61 -5.22 -0.89
CA LEU A 205 -24.83 -5.54 0.53
C LEU A 205 -24.89 -7.04 0.76
N LEU A 206 -25.67 -7.76 -0.05
CA LEU A 206 -25.81 -9.21 0.08
C LEU A 206 -24.47 -9.94 -0.14
N ARG A 207 -23.70 -9.48 -1.13
CA ARG A 207 -22.35 -9.98 -1.39
C ARG A 207 -21.41 -9.72 -0.20
N ALA A 208 -21.48 -8.54 0.40
CA ALA A 208 -20.67 -8.18 1.55
C ALA A 208 -21.05 -9.00 2.80
N ALA A 209 -22.34 -9.18 3.06
CA ALA A 209 -22.83 -10.05 4.13
C ALA A 209 -22.40 -11.50 3.94
N ALA A 210 -22.39 -12.02 2.70
CA ALA A 210 -21.88 -13.35 2.42
C ALA A 210 -20.39 -13.50 2.79
N ALA A 211 -19.60 -12.45 2.58
CA ALA A 211 -18.18 -12.42 2.94
C ALA A 211 -17.93 -12.30 4.45
N GLY A 212 -18.67 -11.44 5.16
CA GLY A 212 -18.33 -11.01 6.53
C GLY A 212 -19.34 -11.35 7.64
N CYS A 213 -20.64 -11.41 7.36
CA CYS A 213 -21.68 -11.66 8.37
C CYS A 213 -21.94 -13.16 8.58
N ASP A 214 -22.71 -13.54 9.59
CA ASP A 214 -23.17 -14.92 9.75
C ASP A 214 -24.29 -15.32 8.77
N LEU A 215 -24.55 -16.62 8.67
CA LEU A 215 -25.60 -17.19 7.83
C LEU A 215 -27.01 -16.65 8.17
N PRO A 216 -27.44 -16.55 9.45
CA PRO A 216 -28.73 -15.94 9.77
C PRO A 216 -28.90 -14.52 9.21
N THR A 217 -27.87 -13.69 9.31
CA THR A 217 -27.89 -12.33 8.76
C THR A 217 -27.99 -12.35 7.24
N LEU A 218 -27.24 -13.24 6.57
CA LEU A 218 -27.31 -13.42 5.12
C LEU A 218 -28.71 -13.87 4.67
N GLN A 219 -29.32 -14.82 5.38
CA GLN A 219 -30.68 -15.30 5.13
C GLN A 219 -31.71 -14.18 5.29
N ARG A 220 -31.59 -13.38 6.36
CA ARG A 220 -32.45 -12.21 6.62
C ARG A 220 -32.41 -11.23 5.45
N LEU A 221 -31.21 -10.88 4.99
CA LEU A 221 -31.03 -9.95 3.85
C LEU A 221 -31.56 -10.52 2.54
N HIS A 222 -31.36 -11.81 2.28
CA HIS A 222 -31.88 -12.46 1.08
C HIS A 222 -33.41 -12.62 1.07
N SER A 223 -34.05 -12.69 2.24
CA SER A 223 -35.52 -12.77 2.29
C SER A 223 -36.21 -11.49 1.80
N MET A 224 -35.46 -10.40 1.66
CA MET A 224 -35.97 -9.13 1.13
C MET A 224 -36.12 -9.19 -0.40
N ASN A 225 -37.11 -8.46 -0.91
CA ASN A 225 -37.55 -8.52 -2.31
C ASN A 225 -36.43 -8.23 -3.33
N PHE A 226 -35.43 -7.42 -2.98
CA PHE A 226 -34.32 -7.06 -3.89
C PHE A 226 -33.47 -8.26 -4.29
N ALA A 227 -33.32 -9.26 -3.41
CA ALA A 227 -32.47 -10.43 -3.68
C ALA A 227 -33.08 -11.35 -4.74
N GLN A 228 -34.42 -11.33 -4.89
CA GLN A 228 -35.12 -12.09 -5.93
C GLN A 228 -34.87 -11.51 -7.34
N GLN A 229 -34.52 -10.22 -7.43
CA GLN A 229 -34.24 -9.53 -8.69
C GLN A 229 -32.78 -9.68 -9.16
N LEU A 230 -31.92 -10.36 -8.39
CA LEU A 230 -30.52 -10.53 -8.76
C LEU A 230 -30.36 -11.45 -9.98
N GLY A 231 -29.66 -10.95 -11.00
CA GLY A 231 -29.24 -11.75 -12.14
C GLY A 231 -28.26 -12.86 -11.75
N GLY A 232 -28.11 -13.86 -12.63
CA GLY A 232 -27.27 -15.05 -12.37
C GLY A 232 -25.81 -14.73 -12.06
N ALA A 233 -25.23 -13.72 -12.70
CA ALA A 233 -23.85 -13.27 -12.43
C ALA A 233 -23.70 -12.72 -11.00
N SER A 234 -24.63 -11.88 -10.53
CA SER A 234 -24.61 -11.34 -9.17
C SER A 234 -24.79 -12.46 -8.13
N LYS A 235 -25.67 -13.43 -8.38
CA LYS A 235 -25.83 -14.62 -7.54
C LYS A 235 -24.54 -15.43 -7.44
N ALA A 236 -23.83 -15.62 -8.56
CA ALA A 236 -22.52 -16.29 -8.58
C ALA A 236 -21.49 -15.56 -7.69
N MET A 237 -21.46 -14.22 -7.74
CA MET A 237 -20.53 -13.42 -6.94
C MET A 237 -20.83 -13.48 -5.44
N VAL A 238 -22.12 -13.55 -5.05
CA VAL A 238 -22.53 -13.74 -3.64
C VAL A 238 -22.04 -15.10 -3.13
N LEU A 239 -22.27 -16.18 -3.89
CA LEU A 239 -21.79 -17.52 -3.54
C LEU A 239 -20.27 -17.59 -3.47
N ALA A 240 -19.56 -17.01 -4.44
CA ALA A 240 -18.10 -16.99 -4.39
C ALA A 240 -17.57 -16.21 -3.19
N SER A 241 -18.27 -15.14 -2.77
CA SER A 241 -17.91 -14.38 -1.57
C SER A 241 -18.15 -15.20 -0.29
N ALA A 242 -19.20 -16.03 -0.24
CA ALA A 242 -19.39 -17.01 0.83
C ALA A 242 -18.28 -18.07 0.86
N ALA A 243 -17.87 -18.61 -0.29
CA ALA A 243 -16.78 -19.59 -0.38
C ALA A 243 -15.43 -19.04 0.12
N GLY A 244 -15.19 -17.75 -0.08
CA GLY A 244 -14.04 -17.02 0.46
C GLY A 244 -14.26 -16.38 1.83
N SER A 245 -15.35 -16.68 2.54
CA SER A 245 -15.65 -16.07 3.83
C SER A 245 -14.73 -16.59 4.94
N LEU A 246 -14.26 -15.69 5.80
CA LEU A 246 -13.45 -16.01 6.99
C LEU A 246 -14.28 -16.50 8.17
N THR A 247 -15.61 -16.43 8.09
CA THR A 247 -16.48 -16.93 9.15
C THR A 247 -16.52 -18.46 9.16
N ALA A 248 -16.71 -19.06 10.34
CA ALA A 248 -16.68 -20.51 10.50
C ALA A 248 -17.79 -21.26 9.75
N ASP A 249 -18.90 -20.57 9.47
CA ASP A 249 -20.11 -21.08 8.82
C ASP A 249 -20.10 -20.95 7.29
N TRP A 250 -18.94 -20.63 6.68
CA TRP A 250 -18.82 -20.45 5.22
C TRP A 250 -19.39 -21.63 4.40
N ARG A 251 -19.23 -22.88 4.88
CA ARG A 251 -19.82 -24.08 4.22
C ARG A 251 -21.34 -24.01 4.20
N ALA A 252 -21.94 -23.71 5.35
CA ALA A 252 -23.38 -23.60 5.49
C ALA A 252 -23.94 -22.47 4.60
N LYS A 253 -23.21 -21.36 4.46
CA LYS A 253 -23.56 -20.29 3.51
C LYS A 253 -23.54 -20.77 2.07
N VAL A 254 -22.49 -21.48 1.65
CA VAL A 254 -22.40 -22.01 0.28
C VAL A 254 -23.53 -23.01 0.01
N GLU A 255 -23.76 -23.98 0.90
CA GLU A 255 -24.84 -24.97 0.77
C GLU A 255 -26.22 -24.31 0.68
N TRP A 256 -26.48 -23.32 1.53
CA TRP A 256 -27.74 -22.61 1.50
C TRP A 256 -27.90 -21.78 0.20
N LEU A 257 -26.86 -21.09 -0.26
CA LEU A 257 -26.90 -20.32 -1.52
C LEU A 257 -27.06 -21.20 -2.77
N GLU A 258 -26.48 -22.40 -2.77
CA GLU A 258 -26.77 -23.41 -3.80
C GLU A 258 -28.26 -23.75 -3.84
N GLY A 259 -28.88 -23.92 -2.67
CA GLY A 259 -30.33 -24.13 -2.55
C GLY A 259 -31.17 -22.95 -3.07
N GLN A 260 -30.62 -21.73 -3.09
CA GLN A 260 -31.25 -20.54 -3.68
C GLN A 260 -31.03 -20.43 -5.21
N GLY A 261 -30.43 -21.45 -5.84
CA GLY A 261 -30.17 -21.48 -7.27
C GLY A 261 -28.97 -20.63 -7.70
N CYS A 262 -28.02 -20.34 -6.79
CA CYS A 262 -26.77 -19.69 -7.17
C CYS A 262 -25.90 -20.66 -7.98
N PRO A 263 -25.36 -20.23 -9.15
CA PRO A 263 -24.59 -21.12 -10.00
C PRO A 263 -23.22 -21.44 -9.39
N ARG A 264 -22.73 -22.66 -9.65
CA ARG A 264 -21.38 -23.10 -9.28
C ARG A 264 -20.38 -22.58 -10.31
N THR A 265 -19.51 -21.67 -9.89
CA THR A 265 -18.53 -21.02 -10.78
C THR A 265 -17.11 -21.15 -10.25
N ALA A 266 -16.13 -20.99 -11.14
CA ALA A 266 -14.72 -21.08 -10.77
C ALA A 266 -14.26 -19.92 -9.88
N GLU A 267 -14.98 -18.79 -9.90
CA GLU A 267 -14.77 -17.67 -8.98
C GLU A 267 -14.87 -18.10 -7.51
N ALA A 268 -15.74 -19.06 -7.17
CA ALA A 268 -15.82 -19.61 -5.81
C ALA A 268 -14.52 -20.34 -5.42
N CYS A 269 -13.95 -21.12 -6.34
CA CYS A 269 -12.64 -21.74 -6.15
C CYS A 269 -11.53 -20.68 -6.05
N ALA A 270 -11.57 -19.63 -6.88
CA ALA A 270 -10.59 -18.55 -6.82
C ALA A 270 -10.61 -17.82 -5.47
N LYS A 271 -11.80 -17.54 -4.91
CA LYS A 271 -11.94 -16.93 -3.57
C LYS A 271 -11.49 -17.85 -2.45
N ALA A 272 -11.79 -19.15 -2.55
CA ALA A 272 -11.36 -20.17 -1.61
C ALA A 272 -9.83 -20.37 -1.64
N ALA A 273 -9.20 -20.29 -2.82
CA ALA A 273 -7.75 -20.43 -2.97
C ALA A 273 -6.94 -19.34 -2.25
N LYS A 274 -7.56 -18.19 -1.94
CA LYS A 274 -6.91 -17.10 -1.19
C LYS A 274 -6.91 -17.30 0.33
N GLN A 275 -7.66 -18.26 0.84
CA GLN A 275 -7.85 -18.44 2.28
C GLN A 275 -6.72 -19.28 2.91
N PRO A 276 -6.40 -19.10 4.21
CA PRO A 276 -5.38 -19.90 4.88
C PRO A 276 -5.63 -21.41 4.85
N ASP A 277 -6.90 -21.82 4.86
CA ASP A 277 -7.37 -23.21 4.81
C ASP A 277 -7.75 -23.65 3.37
N TRP A 278 -7.19 -23.00 2.35
CA TRP A 278 -7.52 -23.18 0.93
C TRP A 278 -7.67 -24.65 0.51
N ARG A 279 -6.81 -25.56 0.98
CA ARG A 279 -6.78 -26.97 0.55
C ARG A 279 -8.08 -27.67 0.90
N GLY A 280 -8.53 -27.53 2.14
CA GLY A 280 -9.79 -28.11 2.59
C GLY A 280 -10.99 -27.49 1.88
N ARG A 281 -10.91 -26.20 1.54
CA ARG A 281 -11.98 -25.50 0.80
C ARG A 281 -12.09 -25.96 -0.65
N LEU A 282 -10.97 -26.01 -1.37
CA LEU A 282 -10.94 -26.44 -2.77
C LEU A 282 -11.37 -27.90 -2.92
N GLN A 283 -10.89 -28.80 -2.07
CA GLN A 283 -11.29 -30.21 -2.10
C GLN A 283 -12.81 -30.36 -1.88
N TRP A 284 -13.35 -29.64 -0.90
CA TRP A 284 -14.79 -29.67 -0.61
C TRP A 284 -15.62 -29.09 -1.77
N LEU A 285 -15.19 -27.97 -2.38
CA LEU A 285 -15.86 -27.39 -3.55
C LEU A 285 -15.78 -28.34 -4.77
N GLN A 286 -14.63 -28.92 -5.06
CA GLN A 286 -14.48 -29.84 -6.20
C GLN A 286 -15.37 -31.08 -6.07
N GLN A 287 -15.51 -31.65 -4.87
CA GLN A 287 -16.43 -32.77 -4.61
C GLN A 287 -17.89 -32.43 -4.95
N ARG A 288 -18.26 -31.15 -4.92
CA ARG A 288 -19.60 -30.65 -5.26
C ARG A 288 -19.72 -30.20 -6.72
N GLY A 289 -18.70 -30.43 -7.53
CA GLY A 289 -18.70 -30.12 -8.97
C GLY A 289 -18.42 -28.65 -9.28
N TYR A 290 -17.76 -27.90 -8.41
CA TYR A 290 -17.29 -26.56 -8.77
C TYR A 290 -16.15 -26.65 -9.77
N PRO A 291 -16.22 -25.91 -10.89
CA PRO A 291 -15.14 -25.91 -11.86
C PRO A 291 -13.89 -25.24 -11.26
N LEU A 292 -12.73 -25.75 -11.63
CA LEU A 292 -11.44 -25.16 -11.30
C LEU A 292 -10.81 -24.65 -12.60
N ASP A 293 -10.33 -23.41 -12.60
CA ASP A 293 -9.75 -22.78 -13.77
C ASP A 293 -8.52 -21.91 -13.43
N GLY A 294 -8.04 -21.18 -14.42
CA GLY A 294 -6.89 -20.29 -14.27
C GLY A 294 -7.08 -19.16 -13.26
N ALA A 295 -8.31 -18.75 -12.93
CA ALA A 295 -8.55 -17.73 -11.91
C ALA A 295 -8.17 -18.23 -10.51
N ALA A 296 -8.32 -19.54 -10.26
CA ALA A 296 -7.84 -20.16 -9.01
C ALA A 296 -6.31 -20.21 -8.96
N ALA A 297 -5.64 -20.44 -10.09
CA ALA A 297 -4.18 -20.38 -10.18
C ALA A 297 -3.67 -18.95 -9.94
N GLU A 298 -4.31 -17.94 -10.55
CA GLU A 298 -3.97 -16.54 -10.35
C GLU A 298 -4.20 -16.11 -8.90
N ALA A 299 -5.31 -16.56 -8.31
CA ALA A 299 -5.59 -16.35 -6.90
C ALA A 299 -4.49 -16.92 -6.00
N ALA A 300 -4.09 -18.19 -6.19
CA ALA A 300 -3.01 -18.81 -5.44
C ALA A 300 -1.68 -18.05 -5.58
N ALA A 301 -1.34 -17.64 -6.81
CA ALA A 301 -0.15 -16.85 -7.10
C ALA A 301 -0.17 -15.48 -6.43
N SER A 302 -1.34 -14.81 -6.37
CA SER A 302 -1.50 -13.50 -5.73
C SER A 302 -1.30 -13.50 -4.21
N VAL A 303 -1.40 -14.67 -3.56
CA VAL A 303 -1.15 -14.83 -2.11
C VAL A 303 0.18 -15.54 -1.83
N GLY A 304 0.91 -15.94 -2.87
CA GLY A 304 2.23 -16.56 -2.74
C GLY A 304 2.22 -18.03 -2.30
N VAL A 305 1.08 -18.71 -2.41
CA VAL A 305 0.93 -20.10 -1.94
C VAL A 305 1.30 -21.08 -3.05
N VAL A 306 2.55 -21.54 -3.05
CA VAL A 306 3.09 -22.46 -4.07
C VAL A 306 2.30 -23.76 -4.13
N ASP A 307 2.00 -24.36 -2.98
CA ASP A 307 1.26 -25.62 -2.88
C ASP A 307 -0.15 -25.52 -3.48
N ALA A 308 -0.80 -24.36 -3.34
CA ALA A 308 -2.12 -24.10 -3.92
C ALA A 308 -2.04 -23.99 -5.43
N LEU A 309 -1.04 -23.28 -5.95
CA LEU A 309 -0.81 -23.20 -7.39
C LEU A 309 -0.52 -24.59 -7.98
N GLN A 310 0.36 -25.37 -7.35
CA GLN A 310 0.69 -26.72 -7.79
C GLN A 310 -0.55 -27.63 -7.80
N TYR A 311 -1.35 -27.59 -6.74
CA TYR A 311 -2.61 -28.33 -6.67
C TYR A 311 -3.57 -27.99 -7.82
N VAL A 312 -3.71 -26.70 -8.16
CA VAL A 312 -4.57 -26.26 -9.27
C VAL A 312 -4.03 -26.78 -10.61
N LEU A 313 -2.73 -26.68 -10.84
CA LEU A 313 -2.09 -27.16 -12.07
C LEU A 313 -2.16 -28.69 -12.21
N GLU A 314 -2.00 -29.42 -11.10
CA GLU A 314 -2.08 -30.89 -11.05
C GLU A 314 -3.51 -31.42 -11.22
N SER A 315 -4.51 -30.59 -10.94
CA SER A 315 -5.92 -30.88 -11.22
C SER A 315 -6.26 -30.87 -12.72
N GLY A 316 -5.28 -30.63 -13.61
CA GLY A 316 -5.46 -30.64 -15.07
C GLY A 316 -5.89 -29.29 -15.66
N VAL A 317 -5.81 -28.20 -14.88
CA VAL A 317 -6.13 -26.86 -15.37
C VAL A 317 -5.06 -26.40 -16.37
N ALA A 318 -5.46 -26.25 -17.63
CA ALA A 318 -4.61 -25.69 -18.67
C ALA A 318 -4.59 -24.16 -18.58
N LEU A 319 -3.41 -23.58 -18.39
CA LEU A 319 -3.23 -22.12 -18.46
C LEU A 319 -2.96 -21.70 -19.91
N GLY A 320 -3.87 -20.93 -20.49
CA GLY A 320 -3.61 -20.24 -21.75
C GLY A 320 -2.50 -19.19 -21.60
N LYS A 321 -1.89 -18.75 -22.71
CA LYS A 321 -0.76 -17.79 -22.69
C LYS A 321 -1.05 -16.52 -21.87
N HIS A 322 -2.22 -15.91 -22.09
CA HIS A 322 -2.62 -14.70 -21.37
C HIS A 322 -2.81 -14.97 -19.86
N THR A 323 -3.42 -16.10 -19.51
CA THR A 323 -3.64 -16.48 -18.11
C THR A 323 -2.31 -16.77 -17.41
N ALA A 324 -1.39 -17.51 -18.04
CA ALA A 324 -0.07 -17.78 -17.48
C ALA A 324 0.70 -16.47 -17.23
N MET A 325 0.64 -15.52 -18.16
CA MET A 325 1.20 -14.18 -18.00
C MET A 325 0.56 -13.46 -16.80
N SER A 326 -0.77 -13.48 -16.67
CA SER A 326 -1.49 -12.88 -15.53
C SER A 326 -1.03 -13.47 -14.18
N VAL A 327 -0.96 -14.80 -14.09
CA VAL A 327 -0.51 -15.55 -12.90
C VAL A 327 0.93 -15.18 -12.54
N ALA A 328 1.83 -15.09 -13.54
CA ALA A 328 3.22 -14.68 -13.33
C ALA A 328 3.32 -13.23 -12.86
N CYS A 329 2.58 -12.30 -13.49
CA CYS A 329 2.52 -10.91 -13.06
C CYS A 329 1.99 -10.76 -11.63
N ALA A 330 0.94 -11.50 -11.25
CA ALA A 330 0.40 -11.49 -9.89
C ALA A 330 1.44 -11.96 -8.87
N ALA A 331 2.16 -13.04 -9.17
CA ALA A 331 3.26 -13.53 -8.33
C ALA A 331 4.40 -12.51 -8.20
N ALA A 332 4.75 -11.86 -9.31
CA ALA A 332 5.81 -10.86 -9.39
C ALA A 332 5.49 -9.59 -8.60
N ILE A 333 4.25 -9.08 -8.68
CA ILE A 333 3.78 -7.92 -7.89
C ILE A 333 3.89 -8.22 -6.39
N GLY A 334 3.58 -9.45 -5.97
CA GLY A 334 3.71 -9.91 -4.59
C GLY A 334 5.14 -10.25 -4.15
N GLY A 335 6.09 -10.34 -5.09
CA GLY A 335 7.48 -10.73 -4.80
C GLY A 335 7.64 -12.22 -4.50
N TYR A 336 6.68 -13.05 -4.92
CA TYR A 336 6.65 -14.48 -4.62
C TYR A 336 7.52 -15.29 -5.56
N LEU A 337 8.84 -15.20 -5.37
CA LEU A 337 9.85 -15.87 -6.20
C LEU A 337 9.60 -17.38 -6.36
N ALA A 338 9.23 -18.08 -5.28
CA ALA A 338 8.99 -19.52 -5.33
C ALA A 338 7.81 -19.91 -6.25
N VAL A 339 6.80 -19.05 -6.37
CA VAL A 339 5.66 -19.26 -7.29
C VAL A 339 6.13 -19.12 -8.73
N LEU A 340 6.93 -18.10 -9.04
CA LEU A 340 7.50 -17.90 -10.37
C LEU A 340 8.44 -19.05 -10.79
N GLN A 341 9.26 -19.53 -9.86
CA GLN A 341 10.11 -20.71 -10.08
C GLN A 341 9.28 -21.95 -10.39
N ALA A 342 8.16 -22.17 -9.67
CA ALA A 342 7.26 -23.28 -9.94
C ALA A 342 6.57 -23.19 -11.32
N LEU A 343 6.21 -21.97 -11.76
CA LEU A 343 5.67 -21.74 -13.10
C LEU A 343 6.73 -22.00 -14.19
N HIS A 344 7.92 -21.44 -14.02
CA HIS A 344 9.01 -21.61 -14.98
C HIS A 344 9.45 -23.08 -15.10
N ALA A 345 9.52 -23.81 -13.98
CA ALA A 345 9.83 -25.25 -13.97
C ALA A 345 8.82 -26.09 -14.76
N ARG A 346 7.59 -25.59 -14.94
CA ARG A 346 6.54 -26.20 -15.79
C ARG A 346 6.55 -25.68 -17.22
N GLY A 347 7.55 -24.88 -17.61
CA GLY A 347 7.73 -24.37 -18.96
C GLY A 347 6.86 -23.15 -19.30
N PHE A 348 6.25 -22.49 -18.31
CA PHE A 348 5.52 -21.25 -18.55
C PHE A 348 6.49 -20.08 -18.78
N ASP A 349 6.12 -19.20 -19.72
CA ASP A 349 6.83 -17.95 -19.96
C ASP A 349 6.60 -16.99 -18.78
N VAL A 350 7.70 -16.55 -18.19
CA VAL A 350 7.73 -15.63 -17.04
C VAL A 350 8.46 -14.33 -17.36
N ALA A 351 8.81 -14.06 -18.64
CA ALA A 351 9.55 -12.85 -19.00
C ALA A 351 8.82 -11.55 -18.61
N ALA A 352 7.50 -11.52 -18.80
CA ALA A 352 6.65 -10.39 -18.41
C ALA A 352 6.64 -10.12 -16.89
N ALA A 353 7.08 -11.07 -16.06
CA ALA A 353 7.17 -10.88 -14.62
C ALA A 353 8.22 -9.82 -14.22
N ALA A 354 9.21 -9.54 -15.07
CA ALA A 354 10.28 -8.60 -14.74
C ALA A 354 9.77 -7.16 -14.56
N THR A 355 8.95 -6.68 -15.48
CA THR A 355 8.34 -5.34 -15.38
C THR A 355 7.39 -5.26 -14.20
N ALA A 356 6.60 -6.32 -13.97
CA ALA A 356 5.70 -6.42 -12.83
C ALA A 356 6.44 -6.37 -11.48
N ALA A 357 7.56 -7.10 -11.35
CA ALA A 357 8.40 -7.14 -10.15
C ALA A 357 9.16 -5.83 -9.91
N ALA A 358 9.64 -5.17 -10.97
CA ALA A 358 10.33 -3.89 -10.88
C ALA A 358 9.37 -2.75 -10.49
N GLY A 359 8.10 -2.83 -10.91
CA GLY A 359 7.09 -1.79 -10.70
C GLY A 359 6.29 -1.87 -9.39
N HIS A 360 5.13 -1.21 -9.40
CA HIS A 360 4.06 -1.29 -8.39
C HIS A 360 4.43 -0.93 -6.94
N GLY A 361 5.48 -0.13 -6.74
CA GLY A 361 5.81 0.42 -5.42
C GLY A 361 6.48 -0.56 -4.45
N HIS A 362 6.90 -1.74 -4.95
CA HIS A 362 7.57 -2.77 -4.15
C HIS A 362 9.00 -3.07 -4.61
N GLY A 363 9.28 -3.11 -5.92
CA GLY A 363 10.64 -3.24 -6.46
C GLY A 363 11.36 -4.50 -5.97
N HIS A 364 10.84 -5.68 -6.33
CA HIS A 364 11.29 -6.98 -5.81
C HIS A 364 12.59 -7.45 -6.46
N LEU A 365 13.73 -6.94 -5.98
CA LEU A 365 15.05 -7.29 -6.47
C LEU A 365 15.31 -8.81 -6.60
N PRO A 366 14.96 -9.68 -5.63
CA PRO A 366 15.21 -11.12 -5.77
C PRO A 366 14.52 -11.74 -6.99
N VAL A 367 13.32 -11.24 -7.34
CA VAL A 367 12.58 -11.72 -8.52
C VAL A 367 13.27 -11.24 -9.80
N VAL A 368 13.61 -9.96 -9.89
CA VAL A 368 14.29 -9.40 -11.07
C VAL A 368 15.66 -10.06 -11.28
N ALA A 369 16.42 -10.26 -10.20
CA ALA A 369 17.72 -10.93 -10.26
C ALA A 369 17.60 -12.36 -10.78
N TRP A 370 16.66 -13.14 -10.24
CA TRP A 370 16.42 -14.50 -10.71
C TRP A 370 15.98 -14.55 -12.18
N LEU A 371 15.14 -13.62 -12.63
CA LEU A 371 14.71 -13.56 -14.03
C LEU A 371 15.88 -13.25 -14.97
N VAL A 372 16.77 -12.32 -14.60
CA VAL A 372 18.00 -12.03 -15.37
C VAL A 372 18.92 -13.24 -15.44
N GLU A 373 19.09 -13.96 -14.34
CA GLU A 373 19.92 -15.18 -14.27
C GLU A 373 19.34 -16.32 -15.11
N THR A 374 18.01 -16.43 -15.14
CA THR A 374 17.30 -17.55 -15.78
C THR A 374 17.05 -17.32 -17.28
N LEU A 375 16.64 -16.11 -17.65
CA LEU A 375 16.25 -15.75 -19.03
C LEU A 375 17.33 -15.00 -19.80
N GLY A 376 18.37 -14.53 -19.11
CA GLY A 376 19.45 -13.72 -19.67
C GLY A 376 19.19 -12.21 -19.58
N ALA A 377 20.27 -11.45 -19.50
CA ALA A 377 20.24 -10.00 -19.34
C ALA A 377 19.58 -9.27 -20.52
N GLU A 378 19.85 -9.69 -21.76
CA GLU A 378 19.30 -9.03 -22.95
C GLU A 378 17.76 -9.12 -23.05
N MET A 379 17.17 -10.20 -22.53
CA MET A 379 15.72 -10.39 -22.53
C MET A 379 15.02 -9.54 -21.47
N VAL A 380 15.68 -9.32 -20.33
CA VAL A 380 15.05 -8.76 -19.13
C VAL A 380 15.40 -7.29 -18.93
N LEU A 381 16.66 -6.91 -19.15
CA LEU A 381 17.13 -5.56 -18.89
C LEU A 381 16.68 -4.60 -20.00
N SER A 382 15.94 -3.58 -19.61
CA SER A 382 15.44 -2.55 -20.52
C SER A 382 15.27 -1.22 -19.79
N ALA A 383 15.25 -0.12 -20.54
CA ALA A 383 14.94 1.20 -19.99
C ALA A 383 13.57 1.21 -19.29
N GLY A 384 12.60 0.44 -19.79
CA GLY A 384 11.29 0.27 -19.15
C GLY A 384 11.37 -0.40 -17.77
N VAL A 385 12.14 -1.47 -17.62
CA VAL A 385 12.36 -2.12 -16.31
C VAL A 385 13.07 -1.16 -15.35
N PHE A 386 14.04 -0.39 -15.84
CA PHE A 386 14.75 0.61 -15.04
C PHE A 386 13.84 1.77 -14.60
N ALA A 387 12.98 2.26 -15.49
CA ALA A 387 12.01 3.30 -15.17
C ALA A 387 10.98 2.81 -14.15
N LEU A 388 10.50 1.56 -14.27
CA LEU A 388 9.60 0.96 -13.28
C LEU A 388 10.29 0.76 -11.92
N ALA A 389 11.56 0.36 -11.91
CA ALA A 389 12.36 0.28 -10.69
C ALA A 389 12.50 1.66 -10.02
N ALA A 390 12.72 2.73 -10.79
CA ALA A 390 12.68 4.10 -10.27
C ALA A 390 11.29 4.44 -9.69
N ARG A 391 10.20 3.99 -10.33
CA ARG A 391 8.84 4.17 -9.76
C ARG A 391 8.63 3.46 -8.42
N SER A 392 9.35 2.37 -8.16
CA SER A 392 9.27 1.65 -6.87
C SER A 392 9.94 2.40 -5.71
N GLY A 393 10.94 3.22 -6.05
CA GLY A 393 11.83 3.91 -5.12
C GLY A 393 12.74 3.03 -4.27
N LYS A 394 13.12 1.87 -4.79
CA LYS A 394 14.09 0.96 -4.16
C LYS A 394 15.49 1.22 -4.70
N MET A 395 16.30 1.95 -3.92
CA MET A 395 17.69 2.26 -4.26
C MET A 395 18.54 1.01 -4.54
N GLU A 396 18.32 -0.07 -3.79
CA GLU A 396 19.03 -1.35 -3.99
C GLU A 396 18.77 -1.94 -5.38
N LEU A 397 17.51 -1.89 -5.86
CA LEU A 397 17.17 -2.38 -7.19
C LEU A 397 17.76 -1.50 -8.30
N LEU A 398 17.73 -0.17 -8.12
CA LEU A 398 18.33 0.77 -9.07
C LEU A 398 19.85 0.58 -9.18
N ALA A 399 20.54 0.47 -8.05
CA ALA A 399 21.97 0.22 -8.01
C ALA A 399 22.29 -1.12 -8.69
N TRP A 400 21.56 -2.17 -8.35
CA TRP A 400 21.75 -3.49 -8.93
C TRP A 400 21.55 -3.51 -10.46
N LEU A 401 20.51 -2.84 -10.97
CA LEU A 401 20.26 -2.77 -12.41
C LEU A 401 21.38 -2.00 -13.13
N HIS A 402 21.89 -0.93 -12.52
CA HIS A 402 22.97 -0.12 -13.10
C HIS A 402 24.29 -0.88 -13.14
N ASP A 403 24.62 -1.61 -12.08
CA ASP A 403 25.83 -2.45 -12.01
C ASP A 403 25.82 -3.57 -13.06
N ARG A 404 24.65 -3.92 -13.60
CA ARG A 404 24.47 -4.89 -14.69
C ARG A 404 24.37 -4.26 -16.07
N GLY A 405 24.62 -2.95 -16.18
CA GLY A 405 24.58 -2.24 -17.45
C GLY A 405 23.18 -2.17 -18.06
N CYS A 406 22.13 -2.23 -17.24
CA CYS A 406 20.77 -2.06 -17.72
C CYS A 406 20.64 -0.69 -18.40
N PRO A 407 20.14 -0.62 -19.66
CA PRO A 407 20.01 0.64 -20.35
C PRO A 407 19.01 1.54 -19.64
N TRP A 408 19.24 2.85 -19.71
CA TRP A 408 18.32 3.89 -19.26
C TRP A 408 18.16 4.98 -20.31
N ASP A 409 17.07 5.72 -20.22
CA ASP A 409 16.77 6.90 -21.01
C ASP A 409 16.11 7.98 -20.12
N GLU A 410 15.61 9.06 -20.73
CA GLU A 410 14.95 10.14 -19.98
C GLU A 410 13.72 9.68 -19.17
N SER A 411 13.09 8.56 -19.53
CA SER A 411 11.92 8.05 -18.82
C SER A 411 12.24 7.63 -17.39
N VAL A 412 13.47 7.19 -17.13
CA VAL A 412 13.94 6.81 -15.78
C VAL A 412 13.97 8.02 -14.85
N PHE A 413 14.53 9.14 -15.32
CA PHE A 413 14.62 10.36 -14.52
C PHE A 413 13.25 10.99 -14.30
N VAL A 414 12.39 10.96 -15.33
CA VAL A 414 10.99 11.38 -15.23
C VAL A 414 10.22 10.53 -14.20
N ALA A 415 10.43 9.22 -14.21
CA ALA A 415 9.80 8.30 -13.27
C ALA A 415 10.22 8.59 -11.82
N ALA A 416 11.50 8.85 -11.57
CA ALA A 416 12.00 9.25 -10.26
C ALA A 416 11.38 10.57 -9.80
N ALA A 417 11.24 11.56 -10.69
CA ALA A 417 10.61 12.85 -10.40
C ALA A 417 9.12 12.71 -10.04
N ASP A 418 8.38 11.83 -10.73
CA ASP A 418 6.97 11.54 -10.41
C ASP A 418 6.80 10.88 -9.03
N THR A 419 7.74 10.01 -8.63
CA THR A 419 7.69 9.40 -7.28
C THR A 419 8.05 10.36 -6.17
N GLY A 420 8.82 11.39 -6.48
CA GLY A 420 9.23 12.44 -5.56
C GLY A 420 10.26 12.02 -4.51
N CYS A 421 11.27 11.24 -4.91
CA CYS A 421 12.41 10.88 -4.09
C CYS A 421 13.67 11.64 -4.55
N GLU A 422 14.13 12.59 -3.73
CA GLU A 422 15.31 13.42 -4.06
C GLU A 422 16.59 12.60 -4.14
N GLU A 423 16.76 11.62 -3.25
CA GLU A 423 17.95 10.76 -3.22
C GLU A 423 18.12 9.99 -4.54
N GLN A 424 17.02 9.50 -5.12
CA GLN A 424 17.03 8.84 -6.43
C GLN A 424 17.44 9.80 -7.54
N LEU A 425 16.87 11.02 -7.56
CA LEU A 425 17.18 12.02 -8.58
C LEU A 425 18.66 12.41 -8.56
N GLU A 426 19.21 12.64 -7.36
CA GLU A 426 20.63 12.93 -7.20
C GLU A 426 21.51 11.76 -7.63
N TRP A 427 21.15 10.54 -7.25
CA TRP A 427 21.89 9.35 -7.61
C TRP A 427 21.92 9.11 -9.12
N LEU A 428 20.79 9.33 -9.80
CA LEU A 428 20.64 9.24 -11.26
C LEU A 428 21.42 10.36 -11.96
N ALA A 429 21.29 11.60 -11.49
CA ALA A 429 21.99 12.76 -12.03
C ALA A 429 23.52 12.59 -11.95
N ALA A 430 24.02 12.14 -10.80
CA ALA A 430 25.44 11.92 -10.57
C ALA A 430 26.06 10.85 -11.50
N ARG A 431 25.24 9.98 -12.09
CA ARG A 431 25.67 8.93 -13.02
C ARG A 431 25.36 9.25 -14.49
N GLY A 432 24.89 10.46 -14.77
CA GLY A 432 24.61 10.89 -16.14
C GLY A 432 23.35 10.29 -16.74
N CYS A 433 22.37 9.91 -15.91
CA CYS A 433 21.04 9.57 -16.43
C CYS A 433 20.48 10.79 -17.19
N PRO A 434 19.98 10.62 -18.44
CA PRO A 434 19.39 11.73 -19.19
C PRO A 434 18.23 12.36 -18.42
N MET A 435 18.27 13.68 -18.22
CA MET A 435 17.21 14.43 -17.51
C MET A 435 16.05 14.84 -18.44
N GLY A 436 16.23 14.66 -19.75
CA GLY A 436 15.29 15.05 -20.80
C GLY A 436 15.25 16.55 -21.06
N GLU A 437 15.15 16.97 -22.32
CA GLU A 437 15.30 18.39 -22.71
C GLU A 437 13.99 19.19 -22.66
N ARG A 438 12.86 18.55 -22.37
CA ARG A 438 11.51 19.16 -22.47
C ARG A 438 10.90 19.58 -21.14
N GLY A 439 11.69 19.54 -20.05
CA GLY A 439 11.20 19.88 -18.71
C GLY A 439 10.16 18.90 -18.13
N ASN A 440 10.09 17.67 -18.64
CA ASN A 440 9.14 16.66 -18.14
C ASN A 440 9.24 16.42 -16.62
N PRO A 441 10.43 16.35 -16.00
CA PRO A 441 10.54 16.20 -14.54
C PRO A 441 9.82 17.31 -13.76
N TYR A 442 9.88 18.56 -14.24
CA TYR A 442 9.17 19.69 -13.63
C TYR A 442 7.65 19.57 -13.79
N VAL A 443 7.16 19.10 -14.94
CA VAL A 443 5.72 18.87 -15.18
C VAL A 443 5.14 17.94 -14.11
N TRP A 444 5.80 16.80 -13.87
CA TRP A 444 5.34 15.81 -12.90
C TRP A 444 5.49 16.30 -11.45
N ALA A 445 6.61 16.92 -11.11
CA ALA A 445 6.82 17.47 -9.77
C ALA A 445 5.81 18.59 -9.45
N ALA A 446 5.50 19.47 -10.42
CA ALA A 446 4.52 20.53 -10.27
C ALA A 446 3.09 20.00 -10.19
N ARG A 447 2.72 19.04 -11.04
CA ARG A 447 1.44 18.32 -10.95
C ARG A 447 1.23 17.74 -9.54
N ASN A 448 2.29 17.21 -8.95
CA ASN A 448 2.24 16.59 -7.64
C ASN A 448 2.33 17.59 -6.46
N GLY A 449 2.61 18.88 -6.73
CA GLY A 449 2.82 19.90 -5.72
C GLY A 449 4.08 19.66 -4.86
N ASP A 450 5.05 18.92 -5.38
CA ASP A 450 6.20 18.46 -4.61
C ASP A 450 7.36 19.48 -4.67
N LEU A 451 7.31 20.45 -3.75
CA LEU A 451 8.28 21.54 -3.72
C LEU A 451 9.73 21.07 -3.44
N ALA A 452 9.89 19.99 -2.68
CA ALA A 452 11.21 19.42 -2.39
C ALA A 452 11.84 18.90 -3.69
N VAL A 453 11.06 18.19 -4.49
CA VAL A 453 11.49 17.70 -5.81
C VAL A 453 11.73 18.83 -6.78
N LEU A 454 10.84 19.84 -6.85
CA LEU A 454 11.04 21.02 -7.70
C LEU A 454 12.35 21.74 -7.38
N THR A 455 12.64 21.93 -6.09
CA THR A 455 13.90 22.51 -5.60
C THR A 455 15.10 21.62 -5.93
N CYS A 456 14.95 20.31 -5.78
CA CYS A 456 15.98 19.32 -6.14
C CYS A 456 16.29 19.36 -7.65
N LEU A 457 15.28 19.41 -8.51
CA LEU A 457 15.45 19.51 -9.97
C LEU A 457 16.19 20.79 -10.35
N GLN A 458 15.85 21.92 -9.71
CA GLN A 458 16.56 23.19 -9.91
C GLN A 458 18.03 23.08 -9.47
N ARG A 459 18.30 22.52 -8.29
CA ARG A 459 19.66 22.29 -7.77
C ARG A 459 20.50 21.41 -8.70
N LEU A 460 19.89 20.39 -9.30
CA LEU A 460 20.54 19.46 -10.22
C LEU A 460 20.78 20.05 -11.63
N GLY A 461 20.29 21.27 -11.89
CA GLY A 461 20.39 21.88 -13.21
C GLY A 461 19.54 21.19 -14.27
N CYS A 462 18.44 20.53 -13.86
CA CYS A 462 17.53 19.87 -14.79
C CYS A 462 17.00 20.90 -15.81
N PRO A 463 17.10 20.65 -17.13
CA PRO A 463 16.71 21.62 -18.13
C PRO A 463 15.18 21.73 -18.23
N LEU A 464 14.70 22.97 -18.34
CA LEU A 464 13.30 23.29 -18.64
C LEU A 464 12.99 23.22 -20.15
N GLY A 465 14.04 23.24 -20.98
CA GLY A 465 13.96 23.24 -22.43
C GLY A 465 13.67 24.59 -23.06
N PRO A 466 13.85 24.70 -24.40
CA PRO A 466 13.55 25.91 -25.16
C PRO A 466 12.06 26.30 -25.12
N ASN A 467 11.18 25.33 -24.79
CA ASN A 467 9.74 25.51 -24.61
C ASN A 467 9.33 25.55 -23.13
N SER A 468 10.15 26.13 -22.25
CA SER A 468 9.86 26.27 -20.80
C SER A 468 8.46 26.84 -20.52
N ARG A 469 7.96 27.71 -21.41
CA ARG A 469 6.60 28.28 -21.42
C ARG A 469 5.48 27.23 -21.42
N ARG A 470 5.73 26.05 -22.01
CA ARG A 470 4.76 24.94 -22.09
C ARG A 470 4.79 24.00 -20.89
N VAL A 471 5.79 24.07 -20.01
CA VAL A 471 5.84 23.23 -18.79
C VAL A 471 4.61 23.50 -17.92
N PHE A 472 4.25 24.77 -17.76
CA PHE A 472 3.08 25.23 -17.03
C PHE A 472 1.77 24.66 -17.63
N VAL A 473 1.55 24.88 -18.92
CA VAL A 473 0.36 24.37 -19.66
C VAL A 473 0.29 22.84 -19.63
N ARG A 474 1.42 22.15 -19.77
CA ARG A 474 1.47 20.69 -19.76
C ARG A 474 1.19 20.10 -18.37
N ALA A 475 1.62 20.77 -17.30
CA ALA A 475 1.26 20.37 -15.94
C ALA A 475 -0.26 20.46 -15.72
N ILE A 476 -0.90 21.50 -16.27
CA ILE A 476 -2.35 21.65 -16.27
C ILE A 476 -3.03 20.56 -17.10
N HIS A 477 -2.56 20.23 -18.31
CA HIS A 477 -3.12 19.12 -19.10
C HIS A 477 -3.03 17.78 -18.39
N CYS A 478 -1.91 17.50 -17.71
CA CYS A 478 -1.74 16.26 -16.97
C CYS A 478 -2.62 16.18 -15.71
N ARG A 479 -3.47 17.19 -15.42
CA ARG A 479 -4.45 17.17 -14.33
C ARG A 479 -5.62 16.22 -14.57
N GLN A 480 -5.96 15.88 -15.81
CA GLN A 480 -7.10 15.01 -16.18
C GLN A 480 -7.06 13.60 -15.54
N ALA A 481 -5.96 13.24 -14.86
CA ALA A 481 -5.84 12.01 -14.08
C ALA A 481 -5.86 12.28 -12.55
N LEU A 482 -6.45 13.39 -12.09
CA LEU A 482 -6.51 13.84 -10.70
C LEU A 482 -7.95 14.26 -10.32
N PRO A 483 -8.83 13.33 -9.93
CA PRO A 483 -10.25 13.61 -9.73
C PRO A 483 -10.64 14.35 -8.43
N ASN A 484 -9.69 14.83 -7.60
CA ASN A 484 -10.00 15.32 -6.24
C ASN A 484 -9.44 16.72 -5.93
N SER A 485 -10.14 17.47 -5.07
CA SER A 485 -9.80 18.81 -4.53
C SER A 485 -8.39 18.90 -3.93
N CYS A 486 -7.95 17.89 -3.18
CA CYS A 486 -6.59 17.83 -2.65
C CYS A 486 -5.51 17.78 -3.75
N HIS A 487 -5.83 17.21 -4.91
CA HIS A 487 -4.94 17.24 -6.05
C HIS A 487 -4.92 18.62 -6.74
N MET A 488 -6.03 19.35 -6.70
CA MET A 488 -6.08 20.74 -7.19
C MET A 488 -5.19 21.66 -6.36
N LEU A 489 -5.28 21.60 -5.02
CA LEU A 489 -4.40 22.39 -4.13
C LEU A 489 -2.92 22.08 -4.33
N ARG A 490 -2.58 20.80 -4.53
CA ARG A 490 -1.20 20.37 -4.85
C ARG A 490 -0.75 20.93 -6.19
N LEU A 491 -1.59 20.84 -7.22
CA LEU A 491 -1.32 21.39 -8.54
C LEU A 491 -1.10 22.91 -8.46
N GLN A 492 -2.01 23.66 -7.83
CA GLN A 492 -1.90 25.11 -7.63
C GLN A 492 -0.57 25.48 -6.95
N ARG A 493 -0.17 24.74 -5.91
CA ARG A 493 1.12 24.96 -5.22
C ARG A 493 2.32 24.75 -6.15
N GLY A 494 2.31 23.68 -6.93
CA GLY A 494 3.38 23.40 -7.89
C GLY A 494 3.42 24.42 -9.03
N LEU A 495 2.26 24.85 -9.53
CA LEU A 495 2.12 25.90 -10.53
C LEU A 495 2.61 27.26 -10.01
N LEU A 496 2.25 27.63 -8.78
CA LEU A 496 2.71 28.86 -8.14
C LEU A 496 4.24 28.88 -8.03
N TRP A 497 4.84 27.76 -7.61
CA TRP A 497 6.29 27.64 -7.56
C TRP A 497 6.94 27.84 -8.93
N LEU A 498 6.36 27.27 -10.00
CA LEU A 498 6.84 27.48 -11.37
C LEU A 498 6.74 28.96 -11.80
N LEU A 499 5.66 29.66 -11.45
CA LEU A 499 5.47 31.09 -11.75
C LEU A 499 6.53 31.95 -11.06
N GLU A 500 6.69 31.78 -9.75
CA GLU A 500 7.53 32.64 -8.91
C GLU A 500 9.03 32.45 -9.14
N ARG A 501 9.48 31.19 -9.30
CA ARG A 501 10.91 30.84 -9.24
C ARG A 501 11.56 30.68 -10.60
N VAL A 502 10.78 30.36 -11.63
CA VAL A 502 11.30 30.05 -12.96
C VAL A 502 11.10 31.22 -13.94
N GLY A 503 10.23 32.19 -13.62
CA GLY A 503 9.97 33.34 -14.48
C GLY A 503 9.48 32.92 -15.86
N THR A 504 8.74 31.80 -15.94
CA THR A 504 8.22 31.30 -17.21
C THR A 504 7.28 32.33 -17.81
N VAL A 505 7.53 32.77 -19.04
CA VAL A 505 6.55 33.54 -19.81
C VAL A 505 5.36 32.61 -20.10
N VAL A 506 4.27 32.78 -19.36
CA VAL A 506 3.06 31.97 -19.52
C VAL A 506 2.22 32.54 -20.66
N SER A 507 1.79 31.68 -21.59
CA SER A 507 0.76 32.03 -22.56
C SER A 507 -0.61 31.79 -21.93
N TRP A 508 -1.17 32.82 -21.31
CA TRP A 508 -2.48 32.73 -20.66
C TRP A 508 -3.60 32.33 -21.63
N ASP A 509 -3.53 32.76 -22.89
CA ASP A 509 -4.47 32.33 -23.95
C ASP A 509 -4.38 30.83 -24.26
N GLU A 510 -3.22 30.21 -24.08
CA GLU A 510 -3.05 28.76 -24.19
C GLU A 510 -3.58 28.04 -22.95
N VAL A 511 -3.32 28.59 -21.76
CA VAL A 511 -3.86 28.07 -20.49
C VAL A 511 -5.39 28.07 -20.51
N GLU A 512 -6.03 29.18 -20.90
CA GLU A 512 -7.49 29.30 -20.96
C GLU A 512 -8.09 28.29 -21.95
N ARG A 513 -7.52 28.15 -23.16
CA ARG A 513 -7.95 27.13 -24.13
C ARG A 513 -7.88 25.70 -23.60
N VAL A 514 -6.85 25.39 -22.82
CA VAL A 514 -6.65 24.06 -22.23
C VAL A 514 -7.64 23.78 -21.11
N VAL A 515 -7.98 24.78 -20.31
CA VAL A 515 -8.98 24.61 -19.26
C VAL A 515 -10.40 24.54 -19.85
N HIS A 516 -10.70 25.33 -20.89
CA HIS A 516 -12.02 25.33 -21.56
C HIS A 516 -12.26 24.14 -22.51
N GLY A 517 -11.20 23.50 -23.01
CA GLY A 517 -11.29 22.37 -23.94
C GLY A 517 -11.54 21.01 -23.25
N ASP A 518 -11.51 20.97 -21.92
CA ASP A 518 -11.79 19.77 -21.13
C ASP A 518 -13.27 19.77 -20.71
N GLU A 519 -13.97 18.65 -20.88
CA GLU A 519 -15.44 18.54 -20.66
C GLU A 519 -15.87 18.78 -19.19
N GLU A 520 -14.94 18.82 -18.24
CA GLU A 520 -15.16 19.27 -16.86
C GLU A 520 -14.79 20.75 -16.70
N HIS A 521 -15.79 21.61 -16.49
CA HIS A 521 -15.59 23.03 -16.19
C HIS A 521 -14.95 23.20 -14.79
N ASP A 522 -13.63 23.20 -14.70
CA ASP A 522 -12.86 23.52 -13.48
C ASP A 522 -12.91 25.04 -13.18
N GLU A 523 -14.09 25.58 -12.84
CA GLU A 523 -14.28 27.01 -12.53
C GLU A 523 -13.36 27.49 -11.39
N GLU A 524 -13.05 26.62 -10.43
CA GLU A 524 -12.15 26.93 -9.31
C GLU A 524 -10.70 27.17 -9.79
N LEU A 525 -10.19 26.30 -10.66
CA LEU A 525 -8.85 26.45 -11.24
C LEU A 525 -8.79 27.67 -12.14
N LEU A 526 -9.82 27.91 -12.95
CA LEU A 526 -9.93 29.08 -13.82
C LEU A 526 -9.93 30.38 -13.01
N THR A 527 -10.73 30.44 -11.94
CA THR A 527 -10.78 31.60 -11.02
C THR A 527 -9.42 31.84 -10.36
N TRP A 528 -8.77 30.77 -9.89
CA TRP A 528 -7.44 30.86 -9.30
C TRP A 528 -6.40 31.35 -10.32
N LEU A 529 -6.39 30.80 -11.53
CA LEU A 529 -5.46 31.19 -12.60
C LEU A 529 -5.66 32.65 -13.02
N GLN A 530 -6.90 33.13 -13.10
CA GLN A 530 -7.21 34.53 -13.35
C GLN A 530 -6.67 35.44 -12.24
N ALA A 531 -6.75 35.02 -10.98
CA ALA A 531 -6.17 35.76 -9.86
C ALA A 531 -4.63 35.84 -9.91
N GLN A 532 -3.95 34.83 -10.50
CA GLN A 532 -2.49 34.85 -10.67
C GLN A 532 -2.00 35.64 -11.90
N ARG A 533 -2.92 36.07 -12.79
CA ARG A 533 -2.62 36.88 -13.98
C ARG A 533 -2.45 38.37 -13.64
N MET A 534 -3.06 38.82 -12.54
CA MET A 534 -2.99 40.18 -11.98
C MET A 534 -1.75 40.35 -11.11
#